data_AF-A0A1V3WDL4-F1
#
_entry.id   AF-A0A1V3WDL4-F1
#
_cell.length_a   1.000
_cell.length_b   1.000
_cell.length_c   1.000
_cell.angle_alpha   90.00
_cell.angle_beta   90.00
_cell.angle_gamma   90.00
#
_symmetry.space_group_name_H-M   'P 1'
#
loop_
_entity.id
_entity.type
_entity.pdbx_description
1 polymer ?
#
loop_
_entity_poly.entity_id
_entity_poly.type
_entity_poly.pdbx_seq_one_letter_code
_entity_poly.pdbx_strand_id
1 'polypeptide(L)'
;MRLPFGKGSDTWLAELAALPLVHQPGERVTYSHAIDVLGVIVSRVEDKPFHQVLDERVLGPAGMTDTGFFVAAEARGGPPRCTGSMRTTSCATT
;
A
#
# COMPACT_ATOMS: atom_id res chain seq x y z
N MET A 1 3.89 -6.94 -3.74
CA MET A 1 3.25 -6.64 -2.43
C MET A 1 3.87 -7.57 -1.40
N ARG A 2 4.47 -7.05 -0.33
CA ARG A 2 4.96 -7.91 0.76
C ARG A 2 3.79 -8.14 1.71
N LEU A 3 3.06 -9.22 1.48
CA LEU A 3 2.02 -9.67 2.40
C LEU A 3 2.66 -9.98 3.77
N PRO A 4 1.90 -9.89 4.87
CA PRO A 4 2.38 -10.37 6.16
C PRO A 4 2.88 -11.81 5.95
N PHE A 5 4.03 -12.15 6.54
CA PHE A 5 4.73 -13.44 6.46
C PHE A 5 5.73 -13.66 5.29
N GLY A 6 5.87 -12.75 4.33
CA GLY A 6 6.93 -12.88 3.30
C GLY A 6 6.84 -14.14 2.42
N LYS A 7 5.71 -14.84 2.49
CA LYS A 7 5.34 -15.94 1.60
C LYS A 7 4.65 -15.35 0.35
N GLY A 8 4.65 -16.10 -0.75
CA GLY A 8 3.96 -15.70 -1.98
C GLY A 8 2.45 -15.51 -1.76
N SER A 9 1.79 -14.74 -2.64
CA SER A 9 0.36 -14.41 -2.53
C SER A 9 -0.54 -15.63 -2.44
N ASP A 10 -0.19 -16.71 -3.13
CA ASP A 10 -1.03 -17.90 -3.20
C ASP A 10 -1.01 -18.69 -1.88
N THR A 11 0.17 -18.78 -1.27
CA THR A 11 0.31 -19.43 0.05
C THR A 11 -0.45 -18.65 1.12
N TRP A 12 -0.34 -17.31 1.10
CA TRP A 12 -1.07 -16.46 2.04
C TRP A 12 -2.59 -16.56 1.87
N LEU A 13 -3.08 -16.58 0.61
CA LEU A 13 -4.50 -16.78 0.32
C LEU A 13 -5.01 -18.15 0.79
N ALA A 14 -4.21 -19.20 0.61
CA ALA A 14 -4.57 -20.55 1.06
C ALA A 14 -4.68 -20.62 2.60
N GLU A 15 -3.75 -20.00 3.32
CA GLU A 15 -3.80 -19.91 4.78
C GLU A 15 -5.02 -19.10 5.25
N LEU A 16 -5.33 -17.98 4.58
CA LEU A 16 -6.50 -17.15 4.89
C LEU A 16 -7.82 -17.89 4.65
N ALA A 17 -7.91 -18.67 3.57
CA ALA A 17 -9.11 -19.43 3.21
C ALA A 17 -9.42 -20.58 4.18
N ALA A 18 -8.44 -21.03 4.97
CA ALA A 18 -8.65 -22.07 5.98
C ALA A 18 -9.34 -21.56 7.26
N LEU A 19 -9.42 -20.23 7.45
CA LEU A 19 -10.04 -19.65 8.63
C LEU A 19 -11.57 -19.60 8.50
N PRO A 20 -12.31 -19.80 9.61
CA PRO A 20 -13.76 -19.69 9.58
C PRO A 20 -14.20 -18.23 9.37
N LEU A 21 -15.29 -18.07 8.62
CA LEU A 21 -15.95 -16.77 8.43
C LEU A 21 -16.58 -16.32 9.75
N VAL A 22 -16.34 -15.05 10.13
CA VAL A 22 -16.94 -14.44 11.34
C VAL A 22 -18.44 -14.21 11.17
N HIS A 23 -18.89 -13.92 9.95
CA HIS A 23 -20.28 -13.76 9.54
C HIS A 23 -20.39 -14.01 8.03
N GLN A 24 -21.60 -14.19 7.52
CA GLN A 24 -21.80 -14.44 6.10
C GLN A 24 -21.56 -13.16 5.28
N PRO A 25 -21.03 -13.26 4.05
CA PRO A 25 -20.83 -12.10 3.17
C PRO A 25 -22.13 -11.29 3.00
N GLY A 26 -22.07 -9.99 3.29
CA GLY A 26 -23.21 -9.08 3.18
C GLY A 26 -24.05 -8.91 4.44
N GLU A 27 -23.82 -9.70 5.49
CA GLU A 27 -24.54 -9.55 6.76
C GLU A 27 -24.04 -8.31 7.53
N ARG A 28 -22.72 -8.15 7.66
CA ARG A 28 -22.07 -7.03 8.36
C ARG A 28 -20.78 -6.62 7.68
N VAL A 29 -20.40 -5.35 7.84
CA VAL A 29 -19.07 -4.85 7.45
C VAL A 29 -18.15 -4.96 8.67
N THR A 30 -17.02 -5.63 8.51
CA THR A 30 -16.00 -5.77 9.56
C THR A 30 -14.63 -5.47 8.99
N TYR A 31 -13.87 -4.66 9.72
CA TYR A 31 -12.48 -4.37 9.36
C TYR A 31 -11.68 -5.66 9.33
N SER A 32 -11.12 -5.98 8.16
CA SER A 32 -10.58 -7.31 7.86
C SER A 32 -9.49 -7.24 6.79
N HIS A 33 -8.88 -8.37 6.48
CA HIS A 33 -7.90 -8.54 5.40
C HIS A 33 -8.51 -8.48 3.99
N ALA A 34 -9.76 -8.07 3.84
CA ALA A 34 -10.42 -7.95 2.54
C ALA A 34 -9.68 -6.99 1.58
N ILE A 35 -9.06 -5.93 2.10
CA ILE A 35 -8.28 -4.97 1.29
C ILE A 35 -6.99 -5.61 0.76
N ASP A 36 -6.35 -6.47 1.56
CA ASP A 36 -5.15 -7.20 1.11
C ASP A 36 -5.50 -8.16 -0.04
N VAL A 37 -6.64 -8.87 0.08
CA VAL A 37 -7.17 -9.74 -0.98
C VAL A 37 -7.48 -8.93 -2.25
N LEU A 38 -8.09 -7.75 -2.11
CA LEU A 38 -8.34 -6.85 -3.23
C LEU A 38 -7.05 -6.46 -3.97
N GLY A 39 -5.97 -6.16 -3.25
CA GLY A 39 -4.67 -5.86 -3.85
C GLY A 39 -4.09 -7.03 -4.66
N VAL A 40 -4.31 -8.28 -4.21
CA VAL A 40 -3.92 -9.48 -4.97
C VAL A 40 -4.78 -9.62 -6.24
N ILE A 41 -6.08 -9.38 -6.16
CA ILE A 41 -6.98 -9.42 -7.32
C ILE A 41 -6.55 -8.40 -8.37
N VAL A 42 -6.31 -7.14 -7.96
CA VAL A 42 -5.85 -6.08 -8.87
C VAL A 42 -4.53 -6.46 -9.54
N SER A 43 -3.58 -7.04 -8.78
CA SER A 43 -2.30 -7.50 -9.35
C SER A 43 -2.49 -8.56 -10.43
N ARG A 44 -3.43 -9.50 -10.24
CA ARG A 44 -3.71 -10.57 -11.20
C ARG A 44 -4.46 -10.07 -12.43
N VAL A 45 -5.37 -9.10 -12.28
CA VAL A 45 -6.13 -8.51 -13.39
C VAL A 45 -5.22 -7.72 -14.33
N GLU A 46 -4.25 -7.00 -13.77
CA GLU A 46 -3.33 -6.16 -14.54
C GLU A 46 -2.05 -6.88 -14.97
N ASP A 47 -1.86 -8.13 -14.55
CA ASP A 47 -0.63 -8.92 -14.72
C ASP A 47 0.65 -8.17 -14.31
N LYS A 48 0.53 -7.36 -13.26
CA LYS A 48 1.57 -6.47 -12.75
C LYS A 48 1.58 -6.51 -11.23
N PRO A 49 2.74 -6.27 -10.59
CA PRO A 49 2.79 -6.18 -9.14
C PRO A 49 2.00 -4.94 -8.65
N PHE A 50 1.14 -5.11 -7.64
CA PHE A 50 0.22 -4.07 -7.13
C PHE A 50 0.81 -2.66 -7.00
N HIS A 51 2.04 -2.54 -6.50
CA HIS A 51 2.71 -1.26 -6.31
C HIS A 51 2.88 -0.45 -7.60
N GLN A 52 3.13 -1.12 -8.74
CA GLN A 52 3.21 -0.45 -10.04
C GLN A 52 1.83 0.01 -10.50
N VAL A 53 0.80 -0.83 -10.32
CA VAL A 53 -0.58 -0.45 -10.67
C VAL A 53 -1.03 0.77 -9.87
N LEU A 54 -0.71 0.81 -8.57
CA LEU A 54 -1.05 1.95 -7.72
C LEU A 54 -0.29 3.21 -8.14
N ASP A 55 0.98 3.08 -8.51
CA ASP A 55 1.79 4.19 -8.98
C ASP A 55 1.27 4.76 -10.31
N GLU A 56 1.03 3.89 -11.29
CA GLU A 56 0.55 4.25 -12.63
C GLU A 56 -0.86 4.88 -12.59
N ARG A 57 -1.77 4.36 -11.75
CA ARG A 57 -3.19 4.74 -11.79
C ARG A 57 -3.62 5.74 -10.73
N VAL A 58 -2.89 5.85 -9.62
CA VAL A 58 -3.32 6.67 -8.47
C VAL A 58 -2.23 7.67 -8.09
N LEU A 59 -1.04 7.20 -7.70
CA LEU A 59 -0.02 8.07 -7.10
C LEU A 59 0.59 9.04 -8.13
N GLY A 60 0.90 8.54 -9.33
CA GLY A 60 1.41 9.34 -10.44
C GLY A 60 0.43 10.44 -10.85
N PRO A 61 -0.83 10.12 -11.20
CA PRO A 61 -1.85 11.12 -11.54
C PRO A 61 -2.15 12.10 -10.40
N ALA A 62 -2.04 11.68 -9.14
CA ALA A 62 -2.24 12.54 -7.97
C ALA A 62 -1.00 13.36 -7.58
N GLY A 63 0.15 13.17 -8.25
CA GLY A 63 1.41 13.87 -7.92
C GLY A 63 2.01 13.46 -6.58
N MET A 64 1.69 12.26 -6.07
CA MET A 64 2.11 11.78 -4.76
C MET A 64 3.49 11.12 -4.78
N THR A 65 4.53 11.90 -5.11
CA THR A 65 5.91 11.40 -5.31
C THR A 65 6.59 10.82 -4.07
N ASP A 66 6.12 11.19 -2.88
CA ASP A 66 6.64 10.72 -1.59
C ASP A 66 5.80 9.61 -0.96
N THR A 67 4.82 9.07 -1.68
CA THR A 67 3.99 7.94 -1.22
C THR A 67 4.32 6.70 -2.03
N GLY A 68 4.51 5.56 -1.37
CA GLY A 68 4.78 4.30 -2.06
C GLY A 68 4.92 3.13 -1.09
N PHE A 69 5.00 1.93 -1.64
CA PHE A 69 5.16 0.70 -0.85
C PHE A 69 6.57 0.51 -0.28
N PHE A 70 7.55 1.17 -0.89
CA PHE A 70 8.95 1.09 -0.49
C PHE A 70 9.51 2.49 -0.30
N VAL A 71 10.21 2.69 0.81
CA VAL A 71 10.97 3.91 1.05
C VAL A 71 12.24 3.86 0.20
N ALA A 72 12.51 4.92 -0.57
CA ALA A 72 13.76 5.05 -1.33
C ALA A 72 14.98 4.99 -0.38
N ALA A 73 16.11 4.43 -0.81
CA ALA A 73 17.28 4.25 0.07
C ALA A 73 17.78 5.59 0.64
N GLU A 74 17.68 6.64 -0.18
CA GLU A 74 18.02 8.03 0.11
C GLU A 74 17.10 8.64 1.18
N ALA A 75 15.90 8.07 1.37
CA ALA A 75 14.93 8.48 2.37
C ALA A 75 15.02 7.69 3.69
N ARG A 76 15.82 6.61 3.75
CA ARG A 76 15.92 5.73 4.93
C ARG A 76 16.80 6.27 6.06
N GLY A 77 17.56 7.35 5.83
CA GLY A 77 18.60 7.83 6.76
C GLY A 77 18.49 9.27 7.27
N GLY A 78 17.35 9.96 7.08
CA GLY A 78 17.27 11.42 7.33
C GLY A 78 16.23 11.86 8.38
N PRO A 79 16.47 12.99 9.11
CA PRO A 79 15.46 13.67 9.93
C PRO A 79 14.37 14.33 9.04
N PRO A 80 13.24 14.79 9.61
CA PRO A 80 11.93 14.77 8.93
C PRO A 80 11.84 15.78 7.78
N ARG A 81 11.27 15.31 6.66
CA ARG A 81 10.88 16.17 5.54
C ARG A 81 9.49 16.76 5.80
N CYS A 82 9.43 18.05 6.09
CA CYS A 82 8.25 18.85 5.85
C CYS A 82 8.09 19.01 4.32
N THR A 83 7.11 18.35 3.73
CA THR A 83 6.82 18.51 2.30
C THR A 83 5.32 18.78 2.12
N GLY A 84 5.01 20.07 1.95
CA GLY A 84 3.67 20.60 1.72
C GLY A 84 3.61 22.10 1.98
N SER A 85 3.67 22.90 0.91
CA SER A 85 3.79 24.35 0.90
C SER A 85 2.63 25.10 1.57
N MET A 86 2.93 25.93 2.56
CA MET A 86 2.25 27.22 2.70
C MET A 86 3.23 28.29 2.22
N ARG A 87 2.78 29.11 1.26
CA ARG A 87 3.47 30.33 0.82
C ARG A 87 4.18 31.00 2.00
N THR A 88 5.45 31.39 1.81
CA THR A 88 6.30 32.26 2.67
C THR A 88 6.62 31.68 4.07
N THR A 89 7.85 31.58 4.60
CA THR A 89 9.16 32.20 4.33
C THR A 89 10.24 31.36 5.04
N SER A 90 11.42 31.20 4.45
CA SER A 90 12.73 31.04 5.14
C SER A 90 12.87 29.96 6.22
N CYS A 91 13.51 28.83 5.86
CA CYS A 91 14.40 28.12 6.79
C CYS A 91 15.85 28.47 6.44
N ALA A 92 16.41 29.44 7.16
CA ALA A 92 17.84 29.67 7.21
C ALA A 92 18.46 28.78 8.29
N THR A 93 19.52 28.07 7.93
CA THR A 93 20.31 27.18 8.79
C THR A 93 21.27 28.00 9.65
N THR A 94 21.21 27.80 10.96
CA THR A 94 22.37 27.78 11.86
C THR A 94 22.37 26.44 12.57
#